data_AF-A0A1H0YW38-F1
#
_entry.id   AF-A0A1H0YW38-F1
#
_cell.length_a   1.000
_cell.length_b   1.000
_cell.length_c   1.000
_cell.angle_alpha   90.00
_cell.angle_beta   90.00
_cell.angle_gamma   90.00
#
_symmetry.space_group_name_H-M   'P 1'
#
loop_
_entity.id
_entity.type
_entity.pdbx_description
1 polymer ?
#
loop_
_entity_poly.entity_id
_entity_poly.type
_entity_poly.pdbx_seq_one_letter_code
_entity_poly.pdbx_strand_id
1 'polypeptide(L)'
;MAHAVSSPLYQELQVKDFVDRLNQAIGKSPSGYAYQIKDYLQSPLGRATVLDQDVNWPRATPVSMKTSLDRFFQHNPQVPRNPAEWGANRSAYETSILQDYGPSRSMAQVNGVSVAPVRYQHLVQALGMPS
;
A
#
# COMPACT_ATOMS: atom_id res chain seq x y z
N MET A 1 -21.90 21.40 12.41
CA MET A 1 -20.97 20.38 11.88
C MET A 1 -21.42 18.92 12.11
N ALA A 2 -22.45 18.65 12.93
CA ALA A 2 -22.91 17.28 13.21
C ALA A 2 -23.83 16.63 12.13
N HIS A 3 -24.21 17.34 11.07
CA HIS A 3 -25.18 16.86 10.08
C HIS A 3 -24.58 16.32 8.78
N ALA A 4 -23.28 16.53 8.52
CA ALA A 4 -22.65 16.06 7.29
C ALA A 4 -22.30 14.57 7.34
N VAL A 5 -21.72 14.08 8.45
CA VAL A 5 -21.26 12.68 8.59
C VAL A 5 -22.43 11.69 8.63
N SER A 6 -23.60 12.11 9.11
CA SER A 6 -24.82 11.29 9.17
C SER A 6 -25.70 11.39 7.91
N SER A 7 -25.35 12.26 6.96
CA SER A 7 -26.08 12.37 5.69
C SER A 7 -25.77 11.16 4.80
N PRO A 8 -26.77 10.38 4.37
CA PRO A 8 -26.55 9.25 3.46
C PRO A 8 -25.86 9.66 2.16
N LEU A 9 -26.20 10.83 1.61
CA LEU A 9 -25.57 11.36 0.41
C LEU A 9 -24.07 11.65 0.63
N TYR A 10 -23.73 12.22 1.79
CA TYR A 10 -22.33 12.49 2.10
C TYR A 10 -21.53 11.20 2.25
N GLN A 11 -22.08 10.20 2.94
CA GLN A 11 -21.47 8.87 3.08
C GLN A 11 -21.25 8.20 1.72
N GLU A 12 -22.25 8.25 0.84
CA GLU A 12 -22.14 7.72 -0.53
C GLU A 12 -21.01 8.41 -1.31
N LEU A 13 -20.92 9.74 -1.25
CA LEU A 13 -19.85 10.49 -1.90
C LEU A 13 -18.47 10.17 -1.32
N GLN A 14 -18.36 9.97 -0.01
CA GLN A 14 -17.10 9.56 0.62
C GLN A 14 -16.66 8.17 0.12
N VAL A 15 -17.57 7.20 0.03
CA VAL A 15 -17.23 5.86 -0.48
C VAL A 15 -16.73 5.94 -1.91
N LYS A 16 -17.40 6.71 -2.79
CA LYS A 16 -16.97 6.89 -4.18
C LYS A 16 -15.58 7.55 -4.26
N ASP A 17 -15.35 8.62 -3.51
CA ASP A 17 -14.04 9.29 -3.45
C ASP A 17 -12.94 8.33 -2.95
N PHE A 18 -13.21 7.50 -1.95
CA PHE A 18 -12.25 6.50 -1.48
C PHE A 18 -11.95 5.42 -2.52
N VAL A 19 -12.94 4.97 -3.29
CA VAL A 19 -12.73 4.02 -4.40
C VAL A 19 -11.84 4.66 -5.48
N ASP A 20 -12.11 5.91 -5.85
CA ASP A 20 -11.31 6.63 -6.86
C ASP A 20 -9.87 6.83 -6.38
N ARG A 21 -9.69 7.28 -5.13
CA ARG A 21 -8.36 7.42 -4.51
C ARG A 21 -7.62 6.10 -4.43
N LEU A 22 -8.31 5.00 -4.09
CA LEU A 22 -7.70 3.68 -4.06
C LEU A 22 -7.17 3.32 -5.46
N ASN A 23 -8.00 3.45 -6.49
CA ASN A 23 -7.62 3.16 -7.87
C ASN A 23 -6.46 4.03 -8.36
N GLN A 24 -6.46 5.32 -8.01
CA GLN A 24 -5.35 6.23 -8.31
C GLN A 24 -4.06 5.80 -7.59
N ALA A 25 -4.14 5.46 -6.31
CA ALA A 25 -2.99 5.11 -5.49
C ALA A 25 -2.32 3.81 -5.99
N ILE A 26 -3.11 2.74 -6.19
CA ILE A 26 -2.59 1.45 -6.68
C ILE A 26 -2.23 1.48 -8.17
N GLY A 27 -2.70 2.49 -8.91
CA GLY A 27 -2.36 2.74 -10.30
C GLY A 27 -1.01 3.44 -10.51
N LYS A 28 -0.32 3.86 -9.45
CA LYS A 28 1.00 4.49 -9.58
C LYS A 28 2.06 3.48 -10.02
N SER A 29 3.07 3.97 -10.72
CA SER A 29 4.22 3.18 -11.17
C SER A 29 5.47 3.56 -10.39
N PRO A 30 6.07 2.64 -9.62
CA PRO A 30 7.40 2.86 -9.02
C PRO A 30 8.44 3.05 -10.13
N SER A 31 9.29 4.08 -10.03
CA SER A 31 10.28 4.34 -11.09
C SER A 31 11.29 3.18 -11.20
N GLY A 32 11.63 2.81 -12.44
CA GLY A 32 12.48 1.64 -12.72
C GLY A 32 11.76 0.30 -12.71
N TYR A 33 10.44 0.27 -12.50
CA TYR A 33 9.60 -0.92 -12.59
C TYR A 33 8.59 -0.80 -13.74
N ALA A 34 8.39 -1.89 -14.48
CA ALA A 34 7.46 -1.93 -15.62
C ALA A 34 5.98 -2.11 -15.21
N TYR A 35 5.73 -2.47 -13.95
CA TYR A 35 4.41 -2.84 -13.44
C TYR A 35 3.91 -1.82 -12.41
N GLN A 36 2.59 -1.68 -12.30
CA GLN A 36 1.94 -0.76 -11.37
C GLN A 36 1.87 -1.37 -9.97
N ILE A 37 1.61 -0.55 -8.94
CA ILE A 37 1.52 -1.04 -7.54
C ILE A 37 0.48 -2.15 -7.40
N LYS A 38 -0.68 -2.04 -8.04
CA LYS A 38 -1.74 -3.07 -8.04
C LYS A 38 -1.29 -4.44 -8.56
N ASP A 39 -0.25 -4.47 -9.40
CA ASP A 39 0.28 -5.70 -9.95
C ASP A 39 1.14 -6.43 -8.90
N TYR A 40 1.81 -5.70 -8.00
CA TYR A 40 2.56 -6.28 -6.87
C TYR A 40 1.68 -6.56 -5.66
N LEU A 41 0.71 -5.68 -5.36
CA LEU A 41 -0.12 -5.71 -4.15
C LEU A 41 -1.60 -5.93 -4.50
N GLN A 42 -2.04 -7.18 -4.42
CA GLN A 42 -3.42 -7.58 -4.74
C GLN A 42 -4.31 -7.77 -3.51
N SER A 43 -3.72 -8.07 -2.35
CA SER A 43 -4.44 -8.31 -1.10
C SER A 43 -5.16 -7.06 -0.58
N PRO A 44 -6.23 -7.24 0.22
CA PRO A 44 -6.86 -6.12 0.93
C PRO A 44 -5.87 -5.32 1.78
N LEU A 45 -4.99 -6.00 2.53
CA LEU A 45 -3.96 -5.33 3.33
C LEU A 45 -3.02 -4.49 2.47
N GLY A 46 -2.53 -5.01 1.34
CA GLY A 46 -1.62 -4.28 0.48
C GLY A 46 -2.25 -3.05 -0.14
N ARG A 47 -3.48 -3.19 -0.65
CA ARG A 47 -4.26 -2.07 -1.20
C ARG A 47 -4.56 -0.99 -0.15
N ALA A 48 -4.95 -1.39 1.07
CA ALA A 48 -5.21 -0.47 2.16
C ALA A 48 -3.93 0.24 2.63
N THR A 49 -2.80 -0.45 2.66
CA THR A 49 -1.48 0.11 3.04
C THR A 49 -1.04 1.20 2.06
N VAL A 50 -1.24 0.97 0.76
CA VAL A 50 -0.95 1.94 -0.30
C VAL A 50 -1.86 3.15 -0.19
N LEU A 51 -3.18 2.94 -0.08
CA LEU A 51 -4.15 4.01 0.10
C LEU A 51 -3.84 4.85 1.35
N ASP A 52 -3.48 4.20 2.47
CA ASP A 52 -3.14 4.87 3.72
C ASP A 52 -1.97 5.85 3.54
N GLN A 53 -0.92 5.45 2.81
CA GLN A 53 0.14 6.40 2.47
C GLN A 53 -0.36 7.47 1.51
N ASP A 54 -1.09 7.08 0.47
CA ASP A 54 -1.46 7.98 -0.61
C ASP A 54 -2.30 9.16 -0.14
N VAL A 55 -3.26 8.92 0.75
CA VAL A 55 -4.11 9.99 1.30
C VAL A 55 -3.32 10.98 2.18
N ASN A 56 -2.20 10.54 2.77
CA ASN A 56 -1.36 11.37 3.64
C ASN A 56 -0.22 12.05 2.88
N TRP A 57 0.37 11.36 1.89
CA TRP A 57 1.51 11.85 1.12
C TRP A 57 1.57 11.21 -0.29
N PRO A 58 0.72 11.65 -1.24
CA PRO A 58 0.56 11.00 -2.53
C PRO A 58 1.84 10.87 -3.36
N ARG A 59 2.75 11.85 -3.24
CA ARG A 59 4.01 11.87 -4.01
C ARG A 59 5.04 10.86 -3.48
N ALA A 60 4.92 10.45 -2.22
CA ALA A 60 5.87 9.52 -1.60
C ALA A 60 5.51 8.05 -1.87
N THR A 61 4.24 7.73 -2.17
CA THR A 61 3.76 6.37 -2.45
C THR A 61 4.62 5.60 -3.47
N PRO A 62 4.85 6.09 -4.71
CA PRO A 62 5.67 5.35 -5.68
C PRO A 62 7.15 5.26 -5.26
N VAL A 63 7.64 6.21 -4.45
CA VAL A 63 9.03 6.22 -3.96
C VAL A 63 9.22 5.17 -2.87
N SER A 64 8.34 5.14 -1.87
CA SER A 64 8.39 4.14 -0.80
C SER A 64 8.17 2.73 -1.34
N MET A 65 7.23 2.55 -2.28
CA MET A 65 7.05 1.26 -2.95
C MET A 65 8.31 0.85 -3.71
N LYS A 66 8.93 1.76 -4.47
CA LYS A 66 10.20 1.48 -5.17
C LYS A 66 11.27 0.99 -4.20
N THR A 67 11.48 1.70 -3.09
CA THR A 67 12.48 1.32 -2.07
C THR A 67 12.22 -0.09 -1.54
N SER A 68 10.96 -0.44 -1.31
CA SER A 68 10.61 -1.78 -0.82
C SER A 68 10.84 -2.87 -1.87
N LEU A 69 10.44 -2.61 -3.12
CA LEU A 69 10.71 -3.52 -4.23
C LEU A 69 12.22 -3.69 -4.46
N ASP A 70 13.01 -2.63 -4.35
CA ASP A 70 14.46 -2.69 -4.50
C ASP A 70 15.07 -3.63 -3.47
N ARG A 71 14.68 -3.51 -2.19
CA ARG A 71 15.12 -4.43 -1.12
C ARG A 71 14.66 -5.86 -1.37
N PHE A 72 13.40 -6.05 -1.79
CA PHE A 72 12.86 -7.37 -2.10
C PHE A 72 13.68 -8.05 -3.21
N PHE A 73 13.91 -7.39 -4.35
CA PHE A 73 14.66 -7.96 -5.47
C PHE A 73 16.16 -8.03 -5.23
N GLN A 74 16.72 -7.18 -4.37
CA GLN A 74 18.12 -7.30 -3.92
C GLN A 74 18.33 -8.59 -3.12
N HIS A 75 17.41 -8.94 -2.22
CA HIS A 75 17.47 -10.17 -1.45
C HIS A 75 16.99 -11.41 -2.23
N ASN A 76 16.23 -11.21 -3.30
CA ASN A 76 15.64 -12.27 -4.11
C ASN A 76 15.96 -12.09 -5.61
N PRO A 77 17.24 -12.16 -6.03
CA PRO A 77 17.66 -11.81 -7.39
C PRO A 77 17.11 -12.74 -8.48
N GLN A 78 16.65 -13.94 -8.11
CA GLN A 78 16.08 -14.93 -9.02
C GLN A 78 14.56 -14.80 -9.17
N VAL A 79 13.89 -13.97 -8.36
CA VAL A 79 12.44 -13.78 -8.46
C VAL A 79 12.13 -12.96 -9.72
N PRO A 80 11.19 -13.41 -10.58
CA PRO A 80 10.78 -12.64 -11.74
C PRO A 80 10.29 -11.25 -11.36
N ARG A 81 10.75 -10.24 -12.12
CA ARG A 81 10.30 -8.85 -11.97
C ARG A 81 8.82 -8.68 -12.31
N ASN A 82 8.27 -9.59 -13.11
CA ASN A 82 6.86 -9.66 -13.47
C ASN A 82 6.04 -10.35 -12.38
N PRO A 83 5.15 -9.63 -11.66
CA PRO A 83 4.37 -10.24 -10.59
C PRO A 83 3.35 -11.28 -11.04
N ALA A 84 3.01 -11.31 -12.34
CA ALA A 84 2.17 -12.35 -12.92
C ALA A 84 2.85 -13.72 -12.99
N GLU A 85 4.19 -13.76 -12.88
CA GLU A 85 4.99 -14.98 -12.95
C GLU A 85 5.27 -15.60 -11.57
N TRP A 86 4.78 -14.99 -10.48
CA TRP A 86 5.08 -15.45 -9.12
C TRP A 86 4.39 -16.78 -8.76
N GLY A 87 3.32 -17.16 -9.47
CA GLY A 87 2.62 -18.44 -9.29
C GLY A 87 2.25 -18.70 -7.83
N ALA A 88 2.59 -19.89 -7.32
CA ALA A 88 2.32 -20.29 -5.94
C ALA A 88 3.03 -19.40 -4.89
N ASN A 89 4.12 -18.72 -5.24
CA ASN A 89 4.85 -17.83 -4.33
C ASN A 89 4.23 -16.43 -4.22
N ARG A 90 3.19 -16.13 -5.00
CA ARG A 90 2.52 -14.83 -5.06
C ARG A 90 2.25 -14.24 -3.66
N SER A 91 1.57 -15.00 -2.81
CA SER A 91 1.18 -14.57 -1.46
C SER A 91 2.39 -14.32 -0.56
N ALA A 92 3.39 -15.21 -0.62
CA ALA A 92 4.61 -15.11 0.18
C ALA A 92 5.46 -13.88 -0.21
N TYR A 93 5.61 -13.61 -1.52
CA TYR A 93 6.34 -12.44 -2.01
C TYR A 93 5.62 -11.14 -1.69
N GLU A 94 4.30 -11.09 -1.88
CA GLU A 94 3.50 -9.92 -1.48
C GLU A 94 3.61 -9.67 0.03
N THR A 95 3.53 -10.71 0.85
CA THR A 95 3.73 -10.65 2.30
C THR A 95 5.10 -10.07 2.66
N SER A 96 6.17 -10.55 2.02
CA SER A 96 7.54 -10.07 2.26
C SER A 96 7.68 -8.59 1.90
N ILE A 97 7.12 -8.16 0.76
CA ILE A 97 7.11 -6.75 0.36
C ILE A 97 6.34 -5.91 1.38
N LEU A 98 5.16 -6.36 1.84
CA LEU A 98 4.36 -5.61 2.81
C LEU A 98 5.01 -5.48 4.19
N GLN A 99 5.74 -6.51 4.63
CA GLN A 99 6.49 -6.47 5.88
C GLN A 99 7.61 -5.42 5.87
N ASP A 100 8.13 -5.06 4.70
CA ASP A 100 9.08 -3.95 4.54
C ASP A 100 8.36 -2.62 4.24
N TYR A 101 7.51 -2.58 3.22
CA TYR A 101 6.80 -1.37 2.77
C TYR A 101 5.93 -0.78 3.88
N GLY A 102 5.15 -1.62 4.56
CA GLY A 102 4.25 -1.22 5.63
C GLY A 102 4.91 -0.33 6.68
N PRO A 103 5.86 -0.83 7.48
CA PRO A 103 6.47 -0.05 8.55
C PRO A 103 7.46 1.02 8.06
N SER A 104 8.03 0.88 6.86
CA SER A 104 9.10 1.79 6.39
C SER A 104 8.64 2.91 5.46
N ARG A 105 7.39 2.88 4.97
CA ARG A 105 6.85 3.92 4.08
C ARG A 105 6.89 5.30 4.71
N SER A 106 7.11 6.31 3.87
CA SER A 106 7.16 7.71 4.31
C SER A 106 5.78 8.17 4.79
N MET A 107 5.71 8.52 6.07
CA MET A 107 4.53 9.03 6.76
C MET A 107 4.93 10.18 7.69
N ALA A 108 3.93 10.83 8.30
CA ALA A 108 4.17 11.82 9.33
C ALA A 108 5.07 11.28 10.46
N GLN A 109 5.85 12.17 11.04
CA GLN A 109 6.64 11.88 12.23
C GLN A 109 6.10 12.69 13.41
N VAL A 110 5.97 12.05 14.56
CA VAL A 110 5.57 12.69 15.83
C VAL A 110 6.76 12.57 16.78
N ASN A 111 7.27 13.71 17.25
CA ASN A 111 8.48 13.77 18.08
C ASN A 111 9.70 13.04 17.44
N GLY A 112 9.84 13.14 16.11
CA GLY A 112 10.91 12.48 15.35
C GLY A 112 10.69 11.00 15.07
N VAL A 113 9.56 10.41 15.49
CA VAL A 113 9.25 8.98 15.30
C VAL A 113 8.20 8.81 14.21
N SER A 114 8.45 7.92 13.24
CA SER A 114 7.50 7.60 12.17
C SER A 114 6.24 6.93 12.72
N VAL A 115 5.06 7.35 12.24
CA VAL A 115 3.78 6.69 12.55
C VAL A 115 3.50 5.45 11.71
N ALA A 116 4.30 5.19 10.67
CA ALA A 116 4.06 4.11 9.71
C ALA A 116 3.98 2.71 10.36
N PRO A 117 4.87 2.31 11.29
CA PRO A 117 4.81 0.98 11.91
C PRO A 117 3.50 0.74 12.67
N VAL A 118 3.06 1.69 13.49
CA VAL A 118 1.83 1.56 14.28
C VAL A 118 0.60 1.52 13.37
N ARG A 119 0.53 2.40 12.36
CA ARG A 119 -0.57 2.39 11.38
C ARG A 119 -0.63 1.08 10.60
N TYR A 120 0.52 0.55 10.18
CA TYR A 120 0.58 -0.75 9.52
C TYR A 120 0.08 -1.87 10.42
N GLN A 121 0.49 -1.90 11.69
CA GLN A 121 0.02 -2.90 12.64
C GLN A 121 -1.50 -2.89 12.82
N HIS A 122 -2.12 -1.71 12.85
CA HIS A 122 -3.59 -1.59 12.89
C HIS A 122 -4.25 -2.17 11.63
N LEU A 123 -3.67 -1.93 10.44
CA LEU A 123 -4.18 -2.53 9.20
C LEU A 123 -4.03 -4.06 9.21
N VAL A 124 -2.90 -4.59 9.70
CA VAL A 124 -2.68 -6.04 9.85
C VAL A 124 -3.72 -6.66 10.78
N GLN A 125 -4.02 -6.02 11.93
CA GLN A 125 -5.05 -6.49 12.85
C GLN A 125 -6.45 -6.50 12.23
N ALA A 126 -6.75 -5.52 11.36
CA ALA A 126 -8.06 -5.39 10.74
C ALA A 126 -8.25 -6.32 9.51
N LEU A 127 -7.18 -6.57 8.74
CA LEU A 127 -7.29 -7.19 7.41
C LEU A 127 -6.54 -8.53 7.28
N GLY A 128 -5.66 -8.85 8.24
CA GLY A 128 -4.80 -10.02 8.17
C GLY A 128 -3.68 -9.91 7.15
N MET A 129 -2.67 -10.78 7.27
CA MET A 129 -1.64 -10.94 6.24
C MET A 129 -2.20 -11.73 5.06
N PRO A 130 -1.66 -11.54 3.83
CA PRO A 130 -1.99 -12.39 2.69
C PRO A 130 -1.77 -13.87 3.01
N SER A 131 -2.74 -14.72 2.67
CA SER A 131 -2.67 -16.19 2.76
C SER A 131 -2.47 -16.80 1.38
#